data_AF-A0A0N0ALV9-F1
#
_entry.id   AF-A0A0N0ALV9-F1
#
_cell.length_a   1.000
_cell.length_b   1.000
_cell.length_c   1.000
_cell.angle_alpha   90.00
_cell.angle_beta   90.00
_cell.angle_gamma   90.00
#
_symmetry.space_group_name_H-M   'P 1'
#
loop_
_entity.id
_entity.type
_entity.pdbx_description
1 polymer ?
#
loop_
_entity_poly.entity_id
_entity_poly.type
_entity_poly.pdbx_seq_one_letter_code
_entity_poly.pdbx_strand_id
1 'polypeptide(L)'
;MTKAQRIAAAWANLPAPELTDQVRLLVKARDAGARAVWSAVREDNVIAARVRGALAGLKAEYRGHRDEAMWLMWIGQVQQQLAVQAAAPAVEAVVEDVTPELEPVVVQEWAPRPEQTAPRPANDAPPVLFQEPASSSK
;
A
#
# COMPACT_ATOMS: atom_id res chain seq x y z
N MET A 1 -6.74 25.56 -19.06
CA MET A 1 -5.72 24.55 -18.67
C MET A 1 -4.58 25.23 -17.92
N THR A 2 -4.44 24.95 -16.62
CA THR A 2 -3.41 25.54 -15.75
C THR A 2 -2.02 24.96 -16.03
N LYS A 3 -0.95 25.61 -15.56
CA LYS A 3 0.43 25.08 -15.69
C LYS A 3 0.55 23.68 -15.09
N ALA A 4 -0.05 23.47 -13.91
CA ALA A 4 -0.08 22.18 -13.23
C ALA A 4 -0.78 21.08 -14.04
N GLN A 5 -1.92 21.39 -14.68
CA GLN A 5 -2.62 20.46 -15.56
C GLN A 5 -1.79 20.09 -16.79
N ARG A 6 -1.03 21.02 -17.36
CA ARG A 6 -0.12 20.70 -18.49
C ARG A 6 1.01 19.77 -18.07
N ILE A 7 1.58 19.98 -16.88
CA ILE A 7 2.62 19.10 -16.34
C ILE A 7 2.05 17.70 -16.11
N ALA A 8 0.88 17.60 -15.47
CA ALA A 8 0.21 16.31 -15.26
C ALA A 8 -0.08 15.62 -16.60
N ALA A 9 -0.65 16.32 -17.58
CA ALA A 9 -0.91 15.77 -18.91
C ALA A 9 0.38 15.32 -19.64
N ALA A 10 1.49 16.04 -19.47
CA ALA A 10 2.78 15.64 -20.03
C ALA A 10 3.26 14.30 -19.44
N TRP A 11 3.06 14.09 -18.14
CA TRP A 11 3.45 12.85 -17.45
C TRP A 11 2.74 11.60 -17.98
N ALA A 12 1.55 11.74 -18.58
CA ALA A 12 0.86 10.63 -19.23
C ALA A 12 1.68 10.01 -20.37
N ASN A 13 2.50 10.81 -21.04
CA ASN A 13 3.29 10.38 -22.19
C ASN A 13 4.76 10.08 -21.86
N LEU A 14 5.21 10.36 -20.63
CA LEU A 14 6.59 10.10 -20.23
C LEU A 14 6.84 8.58 -20.03
N PRO A 15 8.05 8.09 -20.31
CA PRO A 15 8.45 6.74 -19.93
C PRO A 15 8.61 6.62 -18.40
N ALA A 16 8.51 5.40 -17.88
CA ALA A 16 8.60 5.12 -16.43
C ALA A 16 9.84 5.66 -15.69
N PRO A 17 11.08 5.57 -16.23
CA PRO A 17 12.25 6.13 -15.56
C PRO A 17 12.16 7.66 -15.43
N GLU A 18 11.82 8.36 -16.52
CA GLU A 18 11.69 9.82 -16.52
C GLU A 18 10.58 10.29 -15.57
N LEU A 19 9.45 9.56 -15.52
CA LEU A 19 8.39 9.85 -14.56
C LEU A 19 8.90 9.74 -13.12
N THR A 20 9.68 8.71 -12.82
CA THR A 20 10.27 8.49 -11.48
C THR A 20 11.17 9.66 -11.08
N ASP A 21 12.02 10.15 -11.98
CA ASP A 21 12.88 11.30 -11.73
C ASP A 21 12.08 12.59 -11.49
N GLN A 22 11.05 12.85 -12.31
CA GLN A 22 10.18 14.02 -12.13
C GLN A 22 9.43 13.97 -10.80
N VAL A 23 8.89 12.79 -10.45
CA VAL A 23 8.22 12.56 -9.16
C VAL A 23 9.20 12.79 -8.01
N ARG A 24 10.43 12.29 -8.09
CA ARG A 24 11.48 12.50 -7.09
C ARG A 24 11.76 13.98 -6.85
N LEU A 25 11.91 14.76 -7.91
CA LEU A 25 12.13 16.20 -7.82
C LEU A 25 10.95 16.91 -7.14
N LEU A 26 9.73 16.54 -7.54
CA LEU A 26 8.52 17.17 -7.02
C LEU A 26 8.24 16.82 -5.55
N VAL A 27 8.57 15.59 -5.13
CA VAL A 27 8.51 15.14 -3.73
C VAL A 27 9.45 15.97 -2.85
N LYS A 28 10.63 16.38 -3.35
CA LYS A 28 11.56 17.23 -2.59
C LYS A 28 11.15 18.71 -2.58
N ALA A 29 10.57 19.22 -3.67
CA ALA A 29 10.28 20.64 -3.82
C ALA A 29 9.24 21.16 -2.80
N ARG A 30 8.17 20.39 -2.55
CA ARG A 30 7.14 20.62 -1.49
C ARG A 30 6.54 22.04 -1.44
N ASP A 31 6.66 22.79 -2.51
CA ASP A 31 6.16 24.16 -2.65
C ASP A 31 4.68 24.19 -3.09
N ALA A 32 4.12 25.39 -3.25
CA ALA A 32 2.74 25.56 -3.69
C ALA A 32 2.51 25.05 -5.13
N GLY A 33 3.49 25.16 -6.01
CA GLY A 33 3.47 24.61 -7.36
C GLY A 33 3.44 23.09 -7.35
N ALA A 34 4.25 22.45 -6.51
CA ALA A 34 4.22 21.00 -6.32
C ALA A 34 2.83 20.51 -5.89
N ARG A 35 2.21 21.18 -4.90
CA ARG A 35 0.83 20.86 -4.46
C ARG A 35 -0.18 21.01 -5.59
N ALA A 36 -0.06 22.04 -6.42
CA ALA A 36 -0.94 22.24 -7.57
C ALA A 36 -0.81 21.12 -8.60
N VAL A 37 0.41 20.61 -8.85
CA VAL A 37 0.64 19.47 -9.75
C VAL A 37 0.05 18.18 -9.16
N TRP A 38 0.26 17.88 -7.87
CA TRP A 38 -0.39 16.73 -7.23
C TRP A 38 -1.91 16.80 -7.29
N SER A 39 -2.46 18.01 -7.12
CA SER A 39 -3.89 18.26 -7.30
C SER A 39 -4.37 18.13 -8.74
N ALA A 40 -3.52 18.23 -9.75
CA ALA A 40 -3.89 17.97 -11.14
C ALA A 40 -3.77 16.48 -11.47
N VAL A 41 -2.74 15.81 -10.94
CA VAL A 41 -2.52 14.36 -11.09
C VAL A 41 -3.67 13.57 -10.49
N ARG A 42 -4.22 13.99 -9.33
CA ARG A 42 -5.34 13.28 -8.69
C ARG A 42 -6.63 13.27 -9.52
N GLU A 43 -6.79 14.20 -10.46
CA GLU A 43 -7.99 14.29 -11.31
C GLU A 43 -7.99 13.21 -12.41
N ASP A 44 -6.82 12.62 -12.72
CA ASP A 44 -6.66 11.54 -13.68
C ASP A 44 -6.21 10.25 -12.97
N ASN A 45 -7.12 9.27 -12.89
CA ASN A 45 -6.85 8.00 -12.22
C ASN A 45 -5.70 7.20 -12.84
N VAL A 46 -5.47 7.30 -14.15
CA VAL A 46 -4.41 6.57 -14.86
C VAL A 46 -3.05 7.14 -14.47
N ILE A 47 -2.92 8.46 -14.52
CA ILE A 47 -1.68 9.14 -14.14
C ILE A 47 -1.44 8.98 -12.63
N ALA A 48 -2.49 9.09 -11.80
CA ALA A 48 -2.38 8.86 -10.37
C ALA A 48 -1.89 7.45 -10.04
N ALA A 49 -2.39 6.40 -10.72
CA ALA A 49 -1.90 5.04 -10.53
C ALA A 49 -0.42 4.89 -10.92
N ARG A 50 0.00 5.49 -12.03
CA ARG A 50 1.41 5.48 -12.48
C ARG A 50 2.33 6.19 -11.49
N VAL A 51 1.91 7.35 -10.99
CA VAL A 51 2.64 8.11 -9.96
C VAL A 51 2.73 7.30 -8.66
N ARG A 52 1.67 6.61 -8.24
CA ARG A 52 1.73 5.70 -7.07
C ARG A 52 2.75 4.57 -7.29
N GLY A 53 2.83 4.00 -8.49
CA GLY A 53 3.85 3.01 -8.86
C GLY A 53 5.27 3.58 -8.79
N ALA A 54 5.49 4.78 -9.32
CA ALA A 54 6.78 5.48 -9.22
C ALA A 54 7.18 5.77 -7.76
N LEU A 55 6.23 6.19 -6.92
CA LEU A 55 6.45 6.41 -5.49
C LEU A 55 6.81 5.11 -4.75
N ALA A 56 6.22 3.97 -5.13
CA ALA A 56 6.59 2.66 -4.58
C ALA A 56 8.02 2.25 -5.00
N GLY A 57 8.42 2.55 -6.24
CA GLY A 57 9.79 2.37 -6.70
C GLY A 57 10.79 3.22 -5.92
N LEU A 58 10.49 4.51 -5.73
CA LEU A 58 11.31 5.41 -4.90
C LEU A 58 11.40 4.91 -3.44
N LYS A 59 10.32 4.39 -2.89
CA LYS A 59 10.31 3.81 -1.54
C LYS A 59 11.29 2.64 -1.44
N ALA A 60 11.33 1.77 -2.44
CA ALA A 60 12.27 0.64 -2.48
C ALA A 60 13.72 1.10 -2.68
N GLU A 61 13.95 2.11 -3.52
CA GLU A 61 15.27 2.66 -3.78
C GLU A 61 15.89 3.29 -2.53
N TYR A 62 15.11 4.02 -1.75
CA TYR A 62 15.61 4.69 -0.54
C TYR A 62 15.70 3.78 0.70
N ARG A 63 15.40 2.48 0.60
CA ARG A 63 15.65 1.55 1.71
C ARG A 63 17.14 1.38 1.94
N GLY A 64 17.58 1.53 3.19
CA GLY A 64 18.99 1.49 3.57
C GLY A 64 19.78 2.75 3.23
N HIS A 65 19.14 3.81 2.73
CA HIS A 65 19.78 5.11 2.57
C HIS A 65 19.87 5.86 3.91
N ARG A 66 20.88 6.72 4.05
CA ARG A 66 21.05 7.61 5.22
C ARG A 66 19.79 8.42 5.54
N ASP A 67 19.07 8.86 4.50
CA ASP A 67 17.89 9.72 4.61
C ASP A 67 16.57 8.94 4.44
N GLU A 68 16.58 7.62 4.63
CA GLU A 68 15.40 6.75 4.43
C GLU A 68 14.16 7.31 5.14
N ALA A 69 14.24 7.57 6.44
CA ALA A 69 13.10 8.06 7.24
C ALA A 69 12.51 9.35 6.67
N MET A 70 13.36 10.26 6.19
CA MET A 70 12.93 11.53 5.61
C MET A 70 12.20 11.32 4.29
N TRP A 71 12.74 10.46 3.43
CA TRP A 71 12.12 10.08 2.17
C TRP A 71 10.80 9.36 2.37
N LEU A 72 10.72 8.41 3.30
CA LEU A 72 9.50 7.69 3.64
C LEU A 72 8.41 8.66 4.13
N MET A 73 8.77 9.63 4.97
CA MET A 73 7.83 10.67 5.43
C MET A 73 7.32 11.52 4.26
N TRP A 74 8.19 11.99 3.37
CA TRP A 74 7.78 12.81 2.23
C TRP A 74 6.92 12.04 1.22
N ILE A 75 7.29 10.80 0.91
CA ILE A 75 6.51 9.91 0.06
C ILE A 75 5.15 9.65 0.69
N GLY A 76 5.09 9.37 1.99
CA GLY A 76 3.84 9.18 2.73
C GLY A 76 2.92 10.40 2.63
N GLN A 77 3.46 11.61 2.78
CA GLN A 77 2.68 12.85 2.63
C GLN A 77 2.08 13.00 1.23
N VAL A 78 2.85 12.71 0.18
CA VAL A 78 2.36 12.78 -1.21
C VAL A 78 1.32 11.69 -1.48
N GLN A 79 1.52 10.48 -0.97
CA GLN A 79 0.55 9.39 -1.09
C GLN A 79 -0.79 9.75 -0.45
N GLN A 80 -0.78 10.36 0.74
CA GLN A 80 -2.00 10.87 1.38
C GLN A 80 -2.69 11.93 0.52
N GLN A 81 -1.94 12.89 -0.05
CA GLN A 81 -2.50 13.91 -0.94
C GLN A 81 -3.18 13.31 -2.20
N LEU A 82 -2.66 12.18 -2.70
CA LEU A 82 -3.23 11.45 -3.84
C LEU A 82 -4.37 10.49 -3.47
N ALA A 83 -4.59 10.24 -2.16
CA ALA A 83 -5.63 9.34 -1.65
C ALA A 83 -6.91 10.07 -1.22
N VAL A 84 -6.89 11.39 -1.02
CA VAL A 84 -8.00 12.19 -0.44
C VAL A 84 -9.33 12.18 -1.25
N GLN A 85 -9.40 11.53 -2.43
CA GLN A 85 -10.69 11.25 -3.11
C GLN A 85 -11.32 9.89 -2.76
N ALA A 86 -10.61 9.00 -2.06
CA ALA A 86 -11.14 7.73 -1.59
C ALA A 86 -11.08 7.70 -0.07
N ALA A 87 -12.12 8.22 0.58
CA ALA A 87 -12.44 7.78 1.94
C ALA A 87 -12.90 6.31 1.87
N ALA A 88 -11.94 5.39 1.83
CA ALA A 88 -12.12 4.00 2.16
C ALA A 88 -10.92 3.62 3.04
N PRO A 89 -11.14 3.28 4.33
CA PRO A 89 -10.05 2.92 5.21
C PRO A 89 -9.57 1.52 4.77
N ALA A 90 -8.34 1.43 4.28
CA ALA A 90 -7.75 0.14 3.99
C ALA A 90 -6.30 0.12 4.41
N VAL A 91 -6.15 -0.54 5.56
CA VAL A 91 -4.99 -1.31 6.02
C VAL A 91 -3.78 -0.47 6.43
N GLU A 92 -3.77 -0.12 7.72
CA GLU A 92 -2.55 -0.14 8.51
C GLU A 92 -1.81 -1.44 8.18
N ALA A 93 -0.70 -1.33 7.45
CA ALA A 93 0.34 -2.33 7.52
C ALA A 93 0.83 -2.30 8.97
N VAL A 94 0.22 -3.16 9.80
CA VAL A 94 0.71 -3.51 11.12
C VAL A 94 2.15 -3.95 10.93
N VAL A 95 3.04 -3.08 11.41
CA VAL A 95 4.44 -3.38 11.63
C VAL A 95 4.44 -4.50 12.68
N GLU A 96 4.74 -5.71 12.23
CA GLU A 96 5.07 -6.81 13.12
C GLU A 96 6.47 -6.54 13.69
N ASP A 97 6.53 -5.90 14.85
CA ASP A 97 7.61 -6.07 15.83
C ASP A 97 7.11 -5.70 17.24
N VAL A 98 6.65 -6.75 17.94
CA VAL A 98 6.65 -6.98 19.39
C VAL A 98 6.24 -5.83 20.33
N THR A 99 5.00 -5.90 20.84
CA THR A 99 4.59 -5.24 22.08
C THR A 99 4.02 -6.27 23.05
N PRO A 100 4.53 -6.41 24.29
CA PRO A 100 3.74 -6.99 25.37
C PRO A 100 2.87 -5.90 26.01
N GLU A 101 1.60 -6.27 26.12
CA GLU A 101 0.59 -5.85 27.11
C GLU A 101 0.13 -4.38 27.21
N LEU A 102 -1.12 -4.25 26.78
CA LEU A 102 -2.15 -3.30 27.21
C LEU A 102 -2.60 -3.61 28.64
N GLU A 103 -2.78 -2.58 29.47
CA GLU A 103 -3.90 -2.52 30.43
C GLU A 103 -4.36 -1.06 30.58
N PRO A 104 -5.68 -0.81 30.63
CA PRO A 104 -6.22 -0.41 31.92
C PRO A 104 -7.25 -1.41 32.44
N VAL A 105 -6.90 -1.98 33.59
CA VAL A 105 -7.74 -2.78 34.49
C VAL A 105 -9.05 -2.03 34.80
N VAL A 106 -10.18 -2.63 34.41
CA VAL A 106 -11.43 -2.51 35.15
C VAL A 106 -11.89 -3.91 35.50
N VAL A 107 -11.67 -4.25 36.77
CA VAL A 107 -12.07 -5.47 37.44
C VAL A 107 -13.59 -5.64 37.35
N GLN A 108 -14.06 -6.76 36.80
CA GLN A 108 -15.36 -7.30 37.16
C GLN A 108 -15.18 -8.78 37.51
N GLU A 109 -15.06 -9.00 38.81
CA GLU A 109 -15.05 -10.27 39.53
C GLU A 109 -16.45 -10.89 39.50
N TRP A 110 -16.62 -12.11 38.92
CA TRP A 110 -17.45 -13.20 39.49
C TRP A 110 -17.31 -14.54 38.72
N ALA A 111 -16.45 -15.43 39.22
CA ALA A 111 -16.64 -16.88 39.47
C ALA A 111 -17.01 -17.88 38.30
N PRO A 112 -16.96 -19.23 38.48
CA PRO A 112 -16.04 -20.12 37.74
C PRO A 112 -16.70 -21.28 36.91
N ARG A 113 -16.00 -21.71 35.82
CA ARG A 113 -15.85 -23.05 35.13
C ARG A 113 -17.06 -24.04 35.08
N PRO A 114 -17.34 -24.83 33.99
CA PRO A 114 -16.34 -25.52 33.16
C PRO A 114 -16.60 -25.74 31.66
N GLU A 115 -15.53 -26.23 31.02
CA GLU A 115 -15.34 -26.77 29.67
C GLU A 115 -16.58 -27.08 28.82
N GLN A 116 -16.61 -26.52 27.59
CA GLN A 116 -17.09 -27.26 26.42
C GLN A 116 -16.17 -27.01 25.22
N THR A 117 -15.35 -28.02 24.96
CA THR A 117 -14.81 -28.38 23.66
C THR A 117 -15.92 -28.38 22.61
N ALA A 118 -15.77 -27.61 21.53
CA ALA A 118 -16.19 -28.08 20.20
C ALA A 118 -15.47 -27.31 19.08
N PRO A 119 -15.09 -27.99 18.00
CA PRO A 119 -14.09 -27.53 17.05
C PRO A 119 -14.69 -26.73 15.88
N ARG A 120 -13.88 -25.85 15.32
CA ARG A 120 -14.11 -25.09 14.08
C ARG A 120 -14.46 -26.06 12.92
N PRO A 121 -15.52 -25.84 12.12
CA PRO A 121 -15.78 -26.66 10.95
C PRO A 121 -14.68 -26.43 9.91
N ALA A 122 -13.98 -27.51 9.57
CA ALA A 122 -13.00 -27.58 8.50
C ALA A 122 -13.73 -27.44 7.15
N ASN A 123 -13.14 -26.63 6.28
CA ASN A 123 -13.61 -26.39 4.91
C ASN A 123 -13.50 -27.70 4.12
N ASP A 124 -14.64 -28.18 3.62
CA ASP A 124 -14.83 -29.44 2.90
C ASP A 124 -14.39 -29.24 1.43
N ALA A 125 -13.11 -29.50 1.15
CA ALA A 125 -12.62 -29.61 -0.22
C ALA A 125 -12.45 -31.10 -0.54
N PRO A 126 -13.14 -31.66 -1.57
CA PRO A 126 -12.98 -33.05 -1.94
C PRO A 126 -11.58 -33.30 -2.53
N PRO A 127 -10.91 -34.40 -2.17
CA PRO A 127 -9.60 -34.73 -2.70
C PRO A 127 -9.71 -35.12 -4.18
N VAL A 128 -8.96 -34.42 -5.03
CA VAL A 128 -8.78 -34.79 -6.44
C VAL A 128 -7.87 -36.03 -6.48
N LEU A 129 -8.43 -37.17 -6.87
CA LEU A 129 -7.68 -38.41 -7.12
C LEU A 129 -7.00 -38.32 -8.49
N PHE A 130 -5.67 -38.40 -8.49
CA PHE A 130 -4.86 -38.55 -9.70
C PHE A 130 -5.04 -40.00 -10.22
N GLN A 131 -5.52 -40.19 -11.45
CA GLN A 131 -5.51 -41.50 -12.10
C GLN A 131 -4.28 -41.61 -13.00
N GLU A 132 -3.42 -42.58 -12.72
CA GLU A 132 -2.32 -42.97 -13.61
C GLU A 132 -2.87 -43.76 -14.81
N PRO A 133 -2.45 -43.46 -16.05
CA PRO A 133 -2.81 -44.27 -17.20
C PRO A 133 -2.08 -45.60 -17.17
N ALA A 134 -2.84 -46.70 -17.24
CA ALA A 134 -2.29 -48.04 -17.38
C ALA A 134 -1.40 -48.14 -18.62
N SER A 135 -0.13 -48.45 -18.42
CA SER A 135 0.79 -48.83 -19.48
C SER A 135 0.31 -50.13 -20.12
N SER A 136 -0.31 -50.03 -21.29
CA SER A 136 -0.57 -51.18 -22.16
C SER A 136 0.74 -51.54 -22.88
N SER A 137 1.50 -52.49 -22.33
CA SER A 137 2.56 -53.18 -23.06
C SER A 137 1.96 -54.42 -23.74
N LYS A 138 2.24 -54.54 -25.03
CA LYS A 138 1.99 -55.72 -25.86
C LYS A 138 3.32 -56.32 -26.29
#